data_AF-A0A7V4ME52-F1
#
_entry.id   AF-A0A7V4ME52-F1
#
_cell.length_a   1.000
_cell.length_b   1.000
_cell.length_c   1.000
_cell.angle_alpha   90.00
_cell.angle_beta   90.00
_cell.angle_gamma   90.00
#
_symmetry.space_group_name_H-M   'P 1'
#
loop_
_entity.id
_entity.type
_entity.pdbx_description
1 polymer ?
#
loop_
_entity_poly.entity_id
_entity_poly.type
_entity_poly.pdbx_seq_one_letter_code
_entity_poly.pdbx_strand_id
1 'polypeptide(L)'
;MGKGRYYLLTVVALWSLSINGQTYMKPFYATKSPETIELLRVEKSLQSTTFYLSVENRVAGGYFCTDRRTYLYLPDKTRLRLSKASGIPYCPELHKFLDIGEKLQYELVFPPLPEGTEWVDIVEECGSNCYAIYGIILDNDLSPRLEKLFSEAAENSHENNIVLFRKFLEENTNRGVTGLIYVNIIVAAVEAGDKIEAGVWYKRLGASDVPRKDIYLKLLNDKGIKF
;
A
#
# COMPACT_ATOMS: atom_id res chain seq x y z
N MET A 1 19.98 -1.64 74.92
CA MET A 1 18.72 -2.05 74.22
C MET A 1 18.64 -1.31 72.90
N GLY A 2 18.99 -1.99 71.80
CA GLY A 2 19.14 -1.38 70.47
C GLY A 2 17.81 -1.20 69.74
N LYS A 3 17.58 0.00 69.19
CA LYS A 3 16.46 0.29 68.29
C LYS A 3 16.87 -0.08 66.86
N GLY A 4 16.36 -1.21 66.36
CA GLY A 4 16.52 -1.61 64.96
C GLY A 4 15.73 -0.67 64.05
N ARG A 5 16.44 0.00 63.13
CA ARG A 5 15.84 0.75 62.01
C ARG A 5 15.59 -0.24 60.87
N TYR A 6 14.32 -0.54 60.59
CA TYR A 6 13.93 -1.25 59.39
C TYR A 6 13.94 -0.26 58.22
N TYR A 7 14.88 -0.42 57.29
CA TYR A 7 14.82 0.27 56.00
C TYR A 7 13.84 -0.47 55.10
N LEU A 8 12.73 0.18 54.77
CA LEU A 8 11.77 -0.32 53.79
C LEU A 8 12.38 -0.16 52.39
N LEU A 9 12.82 -1.26 51.78
CA LEU A 9 13.29 -1.32 50.41
C LEU A 9 12.07 -1.40 49.48
N THR A 10 11.69 -0.28 48.88
CA THR A 10 10.69 -0.23 47.80
C THR A 10 11.34 -0.72 46.51
N VAL A 11 11.10 -1.99 46.14
CA VAL A 11 11.47 -2.52 44.82
C VAL A 11 10.48 -1.97 43.79
N VAL A 12 10.91 -0.99 43.01
CA VAL A 12 10.15 -0.52 41.83
C VAL A 12 10.40 -1.53 40.71
N ALA A 13 9.46 -2.46 40.54
CA ALA A 13 9.43 -3.32 39.37
C ALA A 13 9.10 -2.46 38.13
N LEU A 14 10.11 -2.17 37.32
CA LEU A 14 9.94 -1.61 35.98
C LEU A 14 9.33 -2.71 35.10
N TRP A 15 8.00 -2.78 35.06
CA TRP A 15 7.29 -3.54 34.04
C TRP A 15 7.53 -2.83 32.71
N SER A 16 8.44 -3.37 31.91
CA SER A 16 8.58 -3.01 30.50
C SER A 16 7.27 -3.40 29.80
N LEU A 17 6.33 -2.46 29.72
CA LEU A 17 5.19 -2.58 28.83
C LEU A 17 5.75 -2.72 27.42
N SER A 18 5.63 -3.92 26.85
CA SER A 18 5.86 -4.13 25.43
C SER A 18 4.93 -3.17 24.70
N ILE A 19 5.51 -2.14 24.06
CA ILE A 19 4.77 -1.26 23.18
C ILE A 19 4.29 -2.16 22.05
N ASN A 20 3.00 -2.51 22.07
CA ASN A 20 2.39 -3.35 21.05
C ASN A 20 2.36 -2.56 19.73
N GLY A 21 3.40 -2.74 18.93
CA GLY A 21 3.42 -2.35 17.52
C GLY A 21 2.80 -3.46 16.68
N GLN A 22 2.01 -3.10 15.67
CA GLN A 22 1.55 -4.04 14.65
C GLN A 22 2.52 -3.96 13.46
N THR A 23 2.98 -5.11 13.00
CA THR A 23 3.82 -5.21 11.81
C THR A 23 3.07 -5.95 10.72
N TYR A 24 3.08 -5.37 9.52
CA TYR A 24 2.55 -5.97 8.30
C TYR A 24 3.72 -6.27 7.39
N MET A 25 4.02 -7.55 7.20
CA MET A 25 5.12 -7.99 6.33
C MET A 25 4.60 -8.12 4.90
N LYS A 26 5.26 -7.45 3.95
CA LYS A 26 4.86 -7.41 2.53
C LYS A 26 3.34 -7.23 2.33
N PRO A 27 2.74 -6.17 2.91
CA PRO A 27 1.29 -5.99 2.78
C PRO A 27 0.88 -5.86 1.31
N PHE A 28 -0.31 -6.38 1.01
CA PHE A 28 -0.87 -6.25 -0.33
C PHE A 28 -1.16 -4.78 -0.65
N TYR A 29 -0.99 -4.39 -1.91
CA TYR A 29 -1.39 -3.07 -2.41
C TYR A 29 -2.06 -3.20 -3.79
N ALA A 30 -2.95 -2.27 -4.09
CA ALA A 30 -3.74 -2.32 -5.32
C ALA A 30 -2.91 -1.98 -6.57
N THR A 31 -2.11 -0.92 -6.52
CA THR A 31 -1.25 -0.52 -7.63
C THR A 31 -0.15 0.44 -7.16
N LYS A 32 0.88 0.63 -7.97
CA LYS A 32 2.02 1.51 -7.69
C LYS A 32 2.50 2.20 -8.96
N SER A 33 3.20 3.31 -8.77
CA SER A 33 3.98 3.99 -9.80
C SER A 33 5.18 4.63 -9.13
N PRO A 34 6.40 4.56 -9.69
CA PRO A 34 6.79 3.65 -10.77
C PRO A 34 6.76 2.18 -10.35
N GLU A 35 6.82 1.27 -11.33
CA GLU A 35 6.84 -0.18 -11.07
C GLU A 35 8.08 -0.65 -10.28
N THR A 36 9.14 0.15 -10.24
CA THR A 36 10.40 -0.17 -9.56
C THR A 36 10.35 -0.02 -8.03
N ILE A 37 9.29 0.54 -7.47
CA ILE A 37 9.14 0.69 -6.02
C ILE A 37 8.54 -0.58 -5.41
N GLU A 38 9.05 -1.02 -4.28
CA GLU A 38 8.54 -2.16 -3.52
C GLU A 38 8.24 -1.72 -2.09
N LEU A 39 7.06 -2.07 -1.59
CA LEU A 39 6.70 -1.95 -0.18
C LEU A 39 7.14 -3.23 0.53
N LEU A 40 8.11 -3.12 1.43
CA LEU A 40 8.71 -4.27 2.11
C LEU A 40 7.92 -4.67 3.35
N ARG A 41 7.53 -3.67 4.16
CA ARG A 41 6.76 -3.84 5.39
C ARG A 41 6.22 -2.51 5.92
N VAL A 42 5.24 -2.58 6.81
CA VAL A 42 4.69 -1.45 7.55
C VAL A 42 4.74 -1.75 9.04
N GLU A 43 5.19 -0.79 9.84
CA GLU A 43 5.12 -0.83 11.29
C GLU A 43 4.17 0.26 11.78
N LYS A 44 3.17 -0.13 12.57
CA LYS A 44 2.22 0.78 13.20
C LYS A 44 2.43 0.75 14.70
N SER A 45 2.53 1.92 15.31
CA SER A 45 2.63 2.12 16.75
C SER A 45 1.71 3.26 17.19
N LEU A 46 1.61 3.50 18.50
CA LEU A 46 0.90 4.65 19.04
C LEU A 46 1.61 5.98 18.74
N GLN A 47 2.90 5.95 18.42
CA GLN A 47 3.72 7.15 18.20
C GLN A 47 3.86 7.50 16.73
N SER A 48 3.87 6.51 15.85
CA SER A 48 4.12 6.69 14.42
C SER A 48 3.68 5.50 13.59
N THR A 49 3.59 5.70 12.28
CA THR A 49 3.51 4.61 11.31
C THR A 49 4.68 4.73 10.33
N THR A 50 5.46 3.66 10.20
CA THR A 50 6.68 3.63 9.38
C THR A 50 6.50 2.67 8.22
N PHE A 51 6.76 3.14 7.02
CA PHE A 51 6.76 2.35 5.80
C PHE A 51 8.21 2.13 5.38
N TYR A 52 8.54 0.87 5.12
CA TYR A 52 9.87 0.47 4.66
C TYR A 52 9.76 0.10 3.19
N LEU A 53 10.50 0.80 2.35
CA LEU A 53 10.41 0.68 0.90
C LEU A 53 11.77 0.36 0.29
N SER A 54 11.73 -0.14 -0.94
CA SER A 54 12.88 -0.22 -1.82
C SER A 54 12.52 0.40 -3.16
N VAL A 55 13.49 0.98 -3.85
CA VAL A 55 13.38 1.34 -5.26
C VAL A 55 14.56 0.74 -6.01
N GLU A 56 14.31 0.14 -7.16
CA GLU A 56 15.34 -0.40 -8.05
C GLU A 56 15.61 0.55 -9.21
N ASN A 57 16.88 0.83 -9.47
CA ASN A 57 17.27 1.56 -10.66
C ASN A 57 17.23 0.64 -11.89
N ARG A 58 16.47 1.01 -12.91
CA ARG A 58 16.40 0.25 -14.18
C ARG A 58 16.97 0.99 -15.39
N VAL A 59 17.58 2.16 -15.17
CA VAL A 59 18.11 3.01 -16.25
C VAL A 59 19.50 3.52 -15.93
N ALA A 60 20.32 3.74 -16.96
CA ALA A 60 21.65 4.31 -16.78
C ALA A 60 21.53 5.77 -16.26
N GLY A 61 22.28 6.10 -15.21
CA GLY A 61 22.25 7.44 -14.61
C GLY A 61 20.94 7.78 -13.89
N GLY A 62 20.17 6.77 -13.48
CA GLY A 62 18.95 6.97 -12.71
C GLY A 62 19.20 7.71 -11.40
N TYR A 63 18.15 8.37 -10.91
CA TYR A 63 18.19 9.07 -9.64
C TYR A 63 16.84 8.98 -8.94
N PHE A 64 16.84 9.17 -7.62
CA PHE A 64 15.63 9.14 -6.82
C PHE A 64 15.70 10.11 -5.63
N CYS A 65 14.56 10.64 -5.23
CA CYS A 65 14.38 11.47 -4.04
C CYS A 65 12.93 11.35 -3.57
N THR A 66 12.61 11.90 -2.40
CA THR A 66 11.22 12.02 -1.92
C THR A 66 10.86 13.48 -1.65
N ASP A 67 9.65 13.90 -2.03
CA ASP A 67 9.13 15.23 -1.67
C ASP A 67 8.72 15.27 -0.19
N ARG A 68 9.06 16.36 0.51
CA ARG A 68 8.67 16.58 1.93
C ARG A 68 7.15 16.63 2.12
N ARG A 69 6.40 16.91 1.06
CA ARG A 69 4.94 16.94 1.03
C ARG A 69 4.34 15.58 0.76
N THR A 70 5.12 14.49 0.65
CA THR A 70 4.57 13.14 0.62
C THR A 70 3.58 12.94 1.78
N TYR A 71 2.47 12.27 1.52
CA TYR A 71 1.41 12.08 2.51
C TYR A 71 0.77 10.70 2.40
N LEU A 72 0.17 10.27 3.51
CA LEU A 72 -0.80 9.17 3.51
C LEU A 72 -2.19 9.71 3.21
N TYR A 73 -2.91 9.06 2.32
CA TYR A 73 -4.34 9.28 2.11
C TYR A 73 -5.14 8.17 2.76
N LEU A 74 -6.08 8.54 3.63
CA LEU A 74 -6.86 7.61 4.45
C LEU A 74 -8.29 7.41 3.90
N PRO A 75 -9.03 6.39 4.37
CA PRO A 75 -10.39 6.12 3.90
C PRO A 75 -11.39 7.26 4.15
N ASP A 76 -11.21 8.01 5.24
CA ASP A 76 -12.00 9.19 5.60
C ASP A 76 -11.59 10.46 4.85
N LYS A 77 -10.69 10.33 3.85
CA LYS A 77 -10.10 11.40 3.04
C LYS A 77 -9.08 12.28 3.79
N THR A 78 -8.70 11.91 5.01
CA THR A 78 -7.64 12.58 5.76
C THR A 78 -6.29 12.44 5.05
N ARG A 79 -5.47 13.50 5.12
CA ARG A 79 -4.08 13.49 4.65
C ARG A 79 -3.13 13.61 5.83
N LEU A 80 -2.31 12.59 6.06
CA LEU A 80 -1.24 12.64 7.07
C LEU A 80 0.09 12.92 6.39
N ARG A 81 0.70 14.08 6.67
CA ARG A 81 1.98 14.48 6.07
C ARG A 81 3.13 13.63 6.61
N LEU A 82 4.13 13.40 5.76
CA LEU A 82 5.39 12.78 6.13
C LEU A 82 6.07 13.56 7.26
N SER A 83 6.39 12.87 8.35
CA SER A 83 7.15 13.44 9.46
C SER A 83 8.65 13.40 9.19
N LYS A 84 9.14 12.29 8.66
CA LYS A 84 10.57 12.05 8.42
C LYS A 84 10.78 10.99 7.33
N ALA A 85 11.84 11.16 6.55
CA ALA A 85 12.41 10.12 5.70
C ALA A 85 13.82 9.76 6.18
N SER A 86 14.20 8.50 6.07
CA SER A 86 15.54 7.99 6.36
C SER A 86 16.03 7.15 5.19
N GLY A 87 17.33 7.21 4.86
CA GLY A 87 17.92 6.44 3.75
C GLY A 87 17.66 7.01 2.35
N ILE A 88 16.95 8.14 2.23
CA ILE A 88 16.66 8.82 0.96
C ILE A 88 16.74 10.35 1.17
N PRO A 89 17.30 11.12 0.21
CA PRO A 89 17.30 12.58 0.30
C PRO A 89 15.94 13.16 -0.06
N TYR A 90 15.71 14.39 0.41
CA TYR A 90 14.56 15.18 0.01
C TYR A 90 14.83 15.94 -1.27
N CYS A 91 13.89 15.95 -2.21
CA CYS A 91 14.03 16.75 -3.43
C CYS A 91 14.22 18.25 -3.07
N PRO A 92 15.09 19.00 -3.79
CA PRO A 92 15.76 18.64 -5.04
C PRO A 92 17.10 17.89 -4.87
N GLU A 93 17.52 17.54 -3.66
CA GLU A 93 18.69 16.67 -3.49
C GLU A 93 18.36 15.26 -3.98
N LEU A 94 19.29 14.65 -4.72
CA LEU A 94 19.07 13.39 -5.43
C LEU A 94 20.02 12.31 -4.94
N HIS A 95 19.48 11.12 -4.70
CA HIS A 95 20.28 9.91 -4.67
C HIS A 95 20.55 9.51 -6.12
N LYS A 96 21.82 9.44 -6.52
CA LYS A 96 22.23 9.01 -7.85
C LYS A 96 22.68 7.56 -7.77
N PHE A 97 22.03 6.71 -8.55
CA PHE A 97 22.45 5.31 -8.66
C PHE A 97 23.71 5.22 -9.50
N LEU A 98 24.59 4.29 -9.14
CA LEU A 98 25.83 3.98 -9.85
C LEU A 98 25.56 2.98 -10.96
N ASP A 99 24.72 1.98 -10.71
CA ASP A 99 24.49 0.84 -11.60
C ASP A 99 23.01 0.58 -11.88
N ILE A 100 22.74 -0.06 -13.02
CA ILE A 100 21.42 -0.65 -13.31
C ILE A 100 21.27 -1.90 -12.44
N GLY A 101 20.13 -2.02 -11.75
CA GLY A 101 19.83 -3.07 -10.78
C GLY A 101 20.15 -2.70 -9.34
N GLU A 102 20.82 -1.57 -9.09
CA GLU A 102 21.05 -1.06 -7.75
C GLU A 102 19.71 -0.78 -7.04
N LYS A 103 19.63 -1.16 -5.75
CA LYS A 103 18.45 -0.93 -4.92
C LYS A 103 18.76 0.04 -3.80
N LEU A 104 17.93 1.08 -3.68
CA LEU A 104 17.91 1.96 -2.52
C LEU A 104 16.77 1.54 -1.59
N GLN A 105 17.11 1.19 -0.34
CA GLN A 105 16.13 0.97 0.72
C GLN A 105 16.00 2.22 1.59
N TYR A 106 14.77 2.57 1.93
CA TYR A 106 14.47 3.79 2.66
C TYR A 106 13.19 3.66 3.50
N GLU A 107 13.03 4.60 4.42
CA GLU A 107 11.93 4.62 5.38
C GLU A 107 11.16 5.94 5.25
N LEU A 108 9.84 5.84 5.35
CA LEU A 108 8.93 6.98 5.45
C LEU A 108 8.15 6.88 6.75
N VAL A 109 8.34 7.85 7.64
CA VAL A 109 7.70 7.92 8.96
C VAL A 109 6.58 8.95 8.92
N PHE A 110 5.38 8.52 9.28
CA PHE A 110 4.17 9.34 9.37
C PHE A 110 3.64 9.39 10.80
N PRO A 111 2.74 10.33 11.11
CA PRO A 111 1.94 10.30 12.34
C PRO A 111 1.23 8.94 12.54
N PRO A 112 0.84 8.59 13.77
CA PRO A 112 0.12 7.36 14.04
C PRO A 112 -1.21 7.34 13.28
N LEU A 113 -1.56 6.19 12.71
CA LEU A 113 -2.84 6.00 12.04
C LEU A 113 -3.98 5.91 13.05
N PRO A 114 -5.17 6.47 12.72
CA PRO A 114 -6.38 6.21 13.49
C PRO A 114 -6.61 4.71 13.70
N GLU A 115 -7.22 4.37 14.82
CA GLU A 115 -7.68 3.01 15.09
C GLU A 115 -8.68 2.56 14.01
N GLY A 116 -8.62 1.29 13.62
CA GLY A 116 -9.47 0.75 12.56
C GLY A 116 -9.12 1.19 11.13
N THR A 117 -8.00 1.89 10.90
CA THR A 117 -7.54 2.18 9.52
C THR A 117 -7.21 0.88 8.78
N GLU A 118 -8.05 0.50 7.81
CA GLU A 118 -7.93 -0.76 7.05
C GLU A 118 -7.02 -0.67 5.82
N TRP A 119 -6.90 0.52 5.22
CA TRP A 119 -6.05 0.75 4.06
C TRP A 119 -5.56 2.19 4.00
N VAL A 120 -4.44 2.40 3.31
CA VAL A 120 -3.90 3.74 3.03
C VAL A 120 -3.33 3.82 1.61
N ASP A 121 -3.18 5.03 1.11
CA ASP A 121 -2.31 5.31 -0.04
C ASP A 121 -1.08 6.09 0.43
N ILE A 122 0.08 5.87 -0.19
CA ILE A 122 1.23 6.78 -0.14
C ILE A 122 1.20 7.60 -1.44
N VAL A 123 1.16 8.92 -1.33
CA VAL A 123 1.18 9.81 -2.50
C VAL A 123 2.26 10.86 -2.31
N GLU A 124 3.18 10.92 -3.26
CA GLU A 124 4.14 12.00 -3.36
C GLU A 124 3.50 13.21 -4.06
N GLU A 125 3.53 14.38 -3.40
CA GLU A 125 3.03 15.63 -3.98
C GLU A 125 4.17 16.37 -4.69
N CYS A 126 4.42 16.02 -5.96
CA CYS A 126 5.51 16.59 -6.76
C CYS A 126 5.01 17.15 -8.11
N GLY A 127 5.89 17.84 -8.84
CA GLY A 127 5.54 18.42 -10.15
C GLY A 127 5.50 17.41 -11.31
N SER A 128 6.45 16.47 -11.35
CA SER A 128 6.58 15.47 -12.42
C SER A 128 7.32 14.23 -11.91
N ASN A 129 7.01 13.05 -12.45
CA ASN A 129 7.61 11.76 -12.09
C ASN A 129 7.43 11.36 -10.62
N CYS A 130 6.28 11.71 -10.04
CA CYS A 130 5.97 11.38 -8.65
C CYS A 130 5.72 9.90 -8.48
N TYR A 131 6.02 9.39 -7.29
CA TYR A 131 5.61 8.05 -6.92
C TYR A 131 4.31 8.01 -6.11
N ALA A 132 3.61 6.90 -6.24
CA ALA A 132 2.46 6.57 -5.42
C ALA A 132 2.35 5.06 -5.23
N ILE A 133 1.82 4.65 -4.08
CA ILE A 133 1.39 3.28 -3.81
C ILE A 133 -0.03 3.37 -3.29
N TYR A 134 -0.96 2.76 -4.01
CA TYR A 134 -2.39 2.88 -3.77
C TYR A 134 -2.96 1.60 -3.18
N GLY A 135 -3.88 1.74 -2.24
CA GLY A 135 -4.64 0.65 -1.63
C GLY A 135 -3.78 -0.31 -0.82
N ILE A 136 -2.80 0.18 -0.08
CA ILE A 136 -1.99 -0.63 0.85
C ILE A 136 -2.92 -1.15 1.95
N ILE A 137 -3.01 -2.47 2.07
CA ILE A 137 -3.86 -3.17 3.03
C ILE A 137 -3.14 -3.30 4.38
N LEU A 138 -3.79 -2.83 5.44
CA LEU A 138 -3.30 -2.90 6.82
C LEU A 138 -4.06 -3.97 7.59
N ASP A 139 -4.10 -5.16 6.99
CA ASP A 139 -4.76 -6.35 7.51
C ASP A 139 -3.91 -7.58 7.17
N ASN A 140 -3.45 -8.27 8.23
CA ASN A 140 -2.58 -9.43 8.14
C ASN A 140 -3.32 -10.71 7.70
N ASP A 141 -4.65 -10.74 7.75
CA ASP A 141 -5.46 -11.85 7.27
C ASP A 141 -5.92 -11.62 5.81
N LEU A 142 -6.25 -10.37 5.47
CA LEU A 142 -6.67 -10.02 4.12
C LEU A 142 -5.53 -10.06 3.10
N SER A 143 -4.31 -9.63 3.47
CA SER A 143 -3.18 -9.60 2.52
C SER A 143 -2.85 -10.99 1.96
N PRO A 144 -2.68 -12.06 2.78
CA PRO A 144 -2.44 -13.41 2.26
C PRO A 144 -3.61 -13.97 1.43
N ARG A 145 -4.86 -13.61 1.79
CA ARG A 145 -6.05 -14.01 1.01
C ARG A 145 -6.03 -13.39 -0.39
N LEU A 146 -5.64 -12.12 -0.50
CA LEU A 146 -5.47 -11.44 -1.79
C LEU A 146 -4.31 -12.05 -2.59
N GLU A 147 -3.16 -12.31 -1.97
CA GLU A 147 -2.05 -13.00 -2.63
C GLU A 147 -2.48 -14.36 -3.20
N LYS A 148 -3.23 -15.14 -2.41
CA LYS A 148 -3.79 -16.42 -2.86
C LYS A 148 -4.78 -16.24 -4.01
N LEU A 149 -5.69 -15.28 -3.92
CA LEU A 149 -6.65 -14.95 -4.99
C LEU A 149 -5.94 -14.67 -6.32
N PHE A 150 -4.90 -13.85 -6.30
CA PHE A 150 -4.14 -13.49 -7.50
C PHE A 150 -3.26 -14.64 -8.01
N SER A 151 -2.71 -15.47 -7.12
CA SER A 151 -1.99 -16.69 -7.50
C SER A 151 -2.93 -17.69 -8.19
N GLU A 152 -4.12 -17.94 -7.62
CA GLU A 152 -5.14 -18.80 -8.23
C GLU A 152 -5.59 -18.25 -9.58
N ALA A 153 -5.75 -16.92 -9.70
CA ALA A 153 -6.14 -16.29 -10.96
C ALA A 153 -5.08 -16.45 -12.08
N ALA A 154 -3.79 -16.49 -11.73
CA ALA A 154 -2.71 -16.65 -12.70
C ALA A 154 -2.68 -18.03 -13.37
N GLU A 155 -3.28 -19.04 -12.74
CA GLU A 155 -3.32 -20.43 -13.24
C GLU A 155 -4.66 -20.79 -13.90
N ASN A 156 -5.68 -19.95 -13.72
CA ASN A 156 -7.05 -20.19 -14.16
C ASN A 156 -7.32 -19.66 -15.58
N SER A 157 -8.40 -20.17 -16.20
CA SER A 157 -8.93 -19.55 -17.42
C SER A 157 -9.51 -18.17 -17.14
N HIS A 158 -9.58 -17.34 -18.17
CA HIS A 158 -10.13 -15.99 -18.06
C HIS A 158 -11.60 -15.99 -17.61
N GLU A 159 -12.42 -16.97 -18.03
CA GLU A 159 -13.81 -17.13 -17.59
C GLU A 159 -13.91 -17.47 -16.09
N ASN A 160 -13.05 -18.37 -15.62
CA ASN A 160 -12.99 -18.72 -14.20
C ASN A 160 -12.53 -17.54 -13.35
N ASN A 161 -11.62 -16.70 -13.87
CA ASN A 161 -11.16 -15.49 -13.20
C ASN A 161 -12.29 -14.49 -12.97
N ILE A 162 -13.22 -14.33 -13.92
CA ILE A 162 -14.40 -13.49 -13.74
C ILE A 162 -15.20 -13.95 -12.52
N VAL A 163 -15.49 -15.26 -12.42
CA VAL A 163 -16.24 -15.84 -11.29
C VAL A 163 -15.49 -15.68 -9.97
N LEU A 164 -14.19 -15.96 -9.99
CA LEU A 164 -13.31 -15.88 -8.83
C LEU A 164 -13.27 -14.47 -8.23
N PHE A 165 -13.01 -13.46 -9.07
CA PHE A 165 -12.96 -12.07 -8.62
C PHE A 165 -14.33 -11.52 -8.21
N ARG A 166 -15.42 -11.94 -8.88
CA ARG A 166 -16.78 -11.59 -8.48
C ARG A 166 -17.13 -12.11 -7.09
N LYS A 167 -16.83 -13.38 -6.82
CA LYS A 167 -17.03 -13.99 -5.51
C LYS A 167 -16.26 -13.22 -4.43
N PHE A 168 -14.99 -12.89 -4.69
CA PHE A 168 -14.21 -12.08 -3.76
C PHE A 168 -14.84 -10.71 -3.51
N LEU A 169 -15.35 -10.05 -4.55
CA LEU A 169 -16.01 -8.74 -4.43
C LEU A 169 -17.29 -8.79 -3.59
N GLU A 170 -18.05 -9.89 -3.64
CA GLU A 170 -19.25 -10.10 -2.83
C GLU A 170 -18.94 -10.32 -1.35
N GLU A 171 -17.79 -10.95 -1.05
CA GLU A 171 -17.36 -11.29 0.31
C GLU A 171 -16.53 -10.19 0.99
N ASN A 172 -15.83 -9.35 0.22
CA ASN A 172 -14.87 -8.37 0.73
C ASN A 172 -15.47 -6.95 0.84
N THR A 173 -15.45 -6.40 2.05
CA THR A 173 -15.87 -5.02 2.33
C THR A 173 -14.73 -4.00 2.24
N ASN A 174 -13.46 -4.43 2.20
CA ASN A 174 -12.32 -3.52 2.19
C ASN A 174 -12.24 -2.76 0.85
N ARG A 175 -12.46 -1.44 0.93
CA ARG A 175 -12.53 -0.54 -0.23
C ARG A 175 -11.18 -0.22 -0.87
N GLY A 176 -10.08 -0.54 -0.20
CA GLY A 176 -8.71 -0.26 -0.63
C GLY A 176 -8.37 -0.93 -1.97
N VAL A 177 -8.85 -2.16 -2.15
CA VAL A 177 -8.54 -3.03 -3.29
C VAL A 177 -9.71 -3.24 -4.25
N THR A 178 -10.91 -2.80 -3.88
CA THR A 178 -12.14 -3.00 -4.69
C THR A 178 -11.93 -2.61 -6.16
N GLY A 179 -11.34 -1.45 -6.43
CA GLY A 179 -11.13 -1.01 -7.80
C GLY A 179 -10.16 -1.86 -8.60
N LEU A 180 -9.14 -2.45 -7.94
CA LEU A 180 -8.28 -3.45 -8.59
C LEU A 180 -9.08 -4.70 -8.96
N ILE A 181 -9.99 -5.15 -8.10
CA ILE A 181 -10.84 -6.32 -8.39
C ILE A 181 -11.74 -6.03 -9.61
N TYR A 182 -12.34 -4.84 -9.70
CA TYR A 182 -13.07 -4.41 -10.90
C TYR A 182 -12.19 -4.47 -12.16
N VAL A 183 -10.97 -3.91 -12.11
CA VAL A 183 -10.03 -3.95 -13.24
C VAL A 183 -9.76 -5.39 -13.68
N ASN A 184 -9.53 -6.30 -12.75
CA ASN A 184 -9.23 -7.70 -13.08
C ASN A 184 -10.43 -8.45 -13.66
N ILE A 185 -11.66 -8.18 -13.20
CA ILE A 185 -12.87 -8.73 -13.84
C ILE A 185 -12.97 -8.24 -15.29
N ILE A 186 -12.77 -6.94 -15.52
CA ILE A 186 -12.86 -6.34 -16.86
C ILE A 186 -11.80 -6.91 -17.79
N VAL A 187 -10.55 -7.01 -17.32
CA VAL A 187 -9.43 -7.57 -18.11
C VAL A 187 -9.71 -9.04 -18.45
N ALA A 188 -10.10 -9.84 -17.47
CA ALA A 188 -10.44 -11.25 -17.70
C ALA A 188 -11.60 -11.41 -18.70
N ALA A 189 -12.65 -10.58 -18.63
CA ALA A 189 -13.74 -10.60 -19.60
C ALA A 189 -13.28 -10.23 -21.02
N VAL A 190 -12.39 -9.24 -21.17
CA VAL A 190 -11.80 -8.89 -22.48
C VAL A 190 -10.97 -10.05 -23.03
N GLU A 191 -10.14 -10.67 -22.19
CA GLU A 191 -9.27 -11.79 -22.57
C GLU A 191 -10.06 -13.05 -22.93
N ALA A 192 -11.22 -13.28 -22.29
CA ALA A 192 -12.18 -14.32 -22.66
C ALA A 192 -12.96 -14.01 -23.95
N GLY A 193 -12.80 -12.82 -24.54
CA GLY A 193 -13.58 -12.36 -25.70
C GLY A 193 -15.01 -11.90 -25.37
N ASP A 194 -15.39 -11.86 -24.08
CA ASP A 194 -16.70 -11.40 -23.61
C ASP A 194 -16.74 -9.87 -23.45
N LYS A 195 -16.88 -9.19 -24.59
CA LYS A 195 -16.98 -7.72 -24.62
C LYS A 195 -18.24 -7.18 -23.92
N ILE A 196 -19.30 -7.98 -23.79
CA ILE A 196 -20.54 -7.55 -23.15
C ILE A 196 -20.31 -7.48 -21.65
N GLU A 197 -19.80 -8.55 -21.04
CA GLU A 197 -19.48 -8.59 -19.60
C GLU A 197 -18.43 -7.53 -19.27
N ALA A 198 -17.37 -7.40 -20.07
CA ALA A 198 -16.36 -6.36 -19.88
C ALA A 198 -16.95 -4.94 -19.87
N GLY A 199 -17.85 -4.62 -20.83
CA GLY A 199 -18.52 -3.33 -20.90
C GLY A 199 -19.48 -3.09 -19.72
N VAL A 200 -20.16 -4.12 -19.22
CA VAL A 200 -20.99 -4.05 -18.01
C VAL A 200 -20.14 -3.68 -16.80
N TRP A 201 -19.02 -4.38 -16.59
CA TRP A 201 -18.15 -4.12 -15.44
C TRP A 201 -17.41 -2.78 -15.54
N TYR A 202 -17.02 -2.36 -16.75
CA TYR A 202 -16.43 -1.04 -16.97
C TYR A 202 -17.41 0.08 -16.57
N LYS A 203 -18.67 -0.02 -16.99
CA LYS A 203 -19.73 0.94 -16.60
C LYS A 203 -20.00 0.90 -15.10
N ARG A 204 -20.01 -0.28 -14.47
CA ARG A 204 -20.14 -0.42 -13.01
C ARG A 204 -18.99 0.26 -12.27
N LEU A 205 -17.74 0.06 -12.70
CA LEU A 205 -16.59 0.77 -12.14
C LEU A 205 -16.77 2.29 -12.30
N GLY A 206 -17.14 2.76 -13.50
CA GLY A 206 -17.40 4.17 -13.79
C GLY A 206 -18.47 4.81 -12.90
N ALA A 207 -19.54 4.07 -12.60
CA ALA A 207 -20.64 4.51 -11.75
C ALA A 207 -20.38 4.31 -10.24
N SER A 208 -19.38 3.53 -9.86
CA SER A 208 -19.08 3.23 -8.46
C SER A 208 -18.50 4.43 -7.69
N ASP A 209 -18.55 4.32 -6.38
CA ASP A 209 -17.96 5.26 -5.42
C ASP A 209 -16.55 4.83 -4.97
N VAL A 210 -15.95 3.84 -5.64
CA VAL A 210 -14.67 3.22 -5.29
C VAL A 210 -13.56 4.28 -5.20
N PRO A 211 -12.70 4.24 -4.15
CA PRO A 211 -11.56 5.14 -4.05
C PRO A 211 -10.66 5.05 -5.28
N ARG A 212 -10.11 6.17 -5.76
CA ARG A 212 -9.16 6.23 -6.89
C ARG A 212 -9.73 5.67 -8.21
N LYS A 213 -11.04 5.69 -8.40
CA LYS A 213 -11.71 5.26 -9.64
C LYS A 213 -10.99 5.72 -10.91
N ASP A 214 -10.59 6.99 -10.97
CA ASP A 214 -9.93 7.57 -12.15
C ASP A 214 -8.57 6.92 -12.45
N ILE A 215 -7.84 6.47 -11.43
CA ILE A 215 -6.57 5.74 -11.59
C ILE A 215 -6.84 4.38 -12.24
N TYR A 216 -7.87 3.67 -11.80
CA TYR A 216 -8.24 2.37 -12.37
C TYR A 216 -8.80 2.47 -13.78
N LEU A 217 -9.62 3.49 -14.06
CA LEU A 217 -10.08 3.78 -15.43
C LEU A 217 -8.90 4.13 -16.34
N LYS A 218 -7.94 4.93 -15.86
CA LYS A 218 -6.71 5.20 -16.60
C LYS A 218 -5.92 3.92 -16.89
N LEU A 219 -5.75 3.05 -15.91
CA LEU A 219 -5.06 1.76 -16.08
C LEU A 219 -5.69 0.89 -17.17
N LEU A 220 -7.03 0.82 -17.24
CA LEU A 220 -7.75 0.12 -18.31
C LEU A 220 -7.53 0.80 -19.66
N ASN A 221 -7.62 2.13 -19.70
CA ASN A 221 -7.44 2.92 -20.92
C ASN A 221 -6.03 2.76 -21.50
N ASP A 222 -5.00 2.71 -20.64
CA ASP A 222 -3.60 2.50 -21.02
C ASP A 222 -3.37 1.09 -21.60
N LYS A 223 -4.20 0.11 -21.23
CA LYS A 223 -4.27 -1.23 -21.84
C LYS A 223 -5.12 -1.29 -23.12
N GLY A 224 -5.66 -0.15 -23.57
CA GLY A 224 -6.54 -0.08 -24.75
C GLY A 224 -7.98 -0.56 -24.48
N ILE A 225 -8.36 -0.79 -23.21
CA ILE A 225 -9.71 -1.22 -22.83
C ILE A 225 -10.58 0.00 -22.56
N LYS A 226 -11.52 0.27 -23.46
CA LYS A 226 -12.45 1.41 -23.41
C LYS A 226 -13.84 0.95 -23.86
N PHE A 227 -14.88 1.38 -23.14
CA PHE A 227 -16.29 1.04 -23.39
C PHE A 227 -17.20 2.26 -23.24
#